data_AF-A0A7J9M258-F1
#
_entry.id   AF-A0A7J9M258-F1
#
_cell.length_a   1.000
_cell.length_b   1.000
_cell.length_c   1.000
_cell.angle_alpha   90.00
_cell.angle_beta   90.00
_cell.angle_gamma   90.00
#
_symmetry.space_group_name_H-M   'P 1'
#
loop_
_entity.id
_entity.type
_entity.pdbx_description
1 polymer ?
#
loop_
_entity_poly.entity_id
_entity_poly.type
_entity_poly.pdbx_seq_one_letter_code
_entity_poly.pdbx_strand_id
1 'polypeptide(L)'
;KATELWSSLIIRKFLIILDNLWNQWGDEDFKYICIPLVSNDKGSKAILRTREQKVWKYIRYEHMVQLDVMDEDEEWNLFNMNENLDGDSPKIIEVAMEVAKECGGLPLAIVPLARALRGKIINRWKLACHKISSSRLMNIKDVPKQIEKSTYMSLEMSYNNLGKQKTPIGINFKKSNIIEFLASKDRIPSKSSSATFNEIIEALKDCKVKKIGVWGMGGVGKTTLVKEVNMKWNDLTEL
;
A
#
# COMPACT_ATOMS: atom_id res chain seq x y z
N LYS A 1 -10.74 14.40 -27.44
CA LYS A 1 -10.22 13.54 -26.35
C LYS A 1 -10.14 14.25 -24.99
N ALA A 2 -9.27 15.24 -24.77
CA ALA A 2 -9.19 15.94 -23.47
C ALA A 2 -10.37 16.92 -23.22
N THR A 3 -10.75 17.69 -24.24
CA THR A 3 -11.91 18.60 -24.20
C THR A 3 -13.24 17.87 -23.98
N GLU A 4 -13.43 16.71 -24.61
CA GLU A 4 -14.61 15.86 -24.39
C GLU A 4 -14.68 15.34 -22.95
N LEU A 5 -13.55 14.89 -22.39
CA LEU A 5 -13.48 14.48 -20.98
C LEU A 5 -13.85 15.65 -20.07
N TRP A 6 -13.25 16.83 -20.29
CA TRP A 6 -13.55 18.04 -19.52
C TRP A 6 -15.04 18.41 -19.55
N SER A 7 -15.65 18.47 -20.75
CA SER A 7 -17.08 18.76 -20.91
C SER A 7 -17.96 17.73 -20.20
N SER A 8 -17.59 16.45 -20.22
CA SER A 8 -18.33 15.39 -19.53
C SER A 8 -18.23 15.49 -18.00
N LEU A 9 -17.07 15.92 -17.47
CA LEU A 9 -16.79 16.01 -16.05
C LEU A 9 -17.41 17.26 -15.40
N ILE A 10 -17.55 18.37 -16.13
CA ILE A 10 -18.19 19.59 -15.61
C ILE A 10 -19.64 19.33 -15.20
N ILE A 11 -20.37 18.51 -15.96
CA ILE A 11 -21.81 18.33 -15.76
C ILE A 11 -22.16 17.20 -14.77
N ARG A 12 -21.19 16.42 -14.27
CA ARG A 12 -21.43 15.25 -13.40
C ARG A 12 -20.71 15.39 -12.06
N LYS A 13 -21.23 14.74 -11.02
CA LYS A 13 -20.46 14.45 -9.80
C LYS A 13 -19.48 13.32 -10.11
N PHE A 14 -18.22 13.48 -9.74
CA PHE A 14 -17.20 12.45 -9.97
C PHE A 14 -16.19 12.37 -8.83
N LEU A 15 -15.57 11.20 -8.70
CA LEU A 15 -14.38 10.97 -7.91
C LEU A 15 -13.24 10.57 -8.85
N ILE A 16 -12.12 11.28 -8.80
CA ILE A 16 -10.90 10.89 -9.52
C ILE A 16 -9.86 10.41 -8.53
N ILE A 17 -9.24 9.26 -8.83
CA ILE A 17 -8.12 8.71 -8.05
C ILE A 17 -6.86 8.81 -8.90
N LEU A 18 -5.94 9.68 -8.47
CA LEU A 18 -4.62 9.80 -9.08
C LEU A 18 -3.64 8.94 -8.30
N ASP A 19 -3.13 7.90 -8.96
CA ASP A 19 -2.19 6.97 -8.35
C ASP A 19 -0.76 7.49 -8.46
N ASN A 20 -0.01 7.33 -7.38
CA ASN A 20 1.45 7.27 -7.39
C ASN A 20 2.07 8.55 -7.96
N LEU A 21 1.90 9.67 -7.24
CA LEU A 21 2.49 10.95 -7.58
C LEU A 21 3.89 11.09 -6.96
N TRP A 22 4.89 11.28 -7.81
CA TRP A 22 6.33 11.29 -7.44
C TRP A 22 6.99 12.66 -7.58
N ASN A 23 6.37 13.61 -8.28
CA ASN A 23 7.01 14.85 -8.69
C ASN A 23 6.44 16.07 -7.96
N GLN A 24 7.14 17.20 -8.07
CA GLN A 24 6.71 18.52 -7.60
C GLN A 24 5.54 19.02 -8.46
N TRP A 25 4.36 18.44 -8.27
CA TRP A 25 3.16 18.87 -8.98
C TRP A 25 2.54 20.07 -8.26
N GLY A 26 2.35 21.17 -8.98
CA GLY A 26 1.69 22.37 -8.51
C GLY A 26 0.17 22.34 -8.72
N ASP A 27 -0.53 23.34 -8.19
CA ASP A 27 -1.93 23.61 -8.57
C ASP A 27 -2.10 23.84 -10.09
N GLU A 28 -1.08 24.37 -10.75
CA GLU A 28 -1.09 24.58 -12.20
C GLU A 28 -1.13 23.26 -12.98
N ASP A 29 -0.49 22.20 -12.49
CA ASP A 29 -0.52 20.88 -13.13
C ASP A 29 -1.93 20.29 -13.17
N PHE A 30 -2.77 20.57 -12.16
CA PHE A 30 -4.18 20.17 -12.18
C PHE A 30 -5.00 20.91 -13.25
N LYS A 31 -4.64 22.16 -13.54
CA LYS A 31 -5.20 22.92 -14.65
C LYS A 31 -4.74 22.34 -15.99
N TYR A 32 -3.46 21.96 -16.10
CA TYR A 32 -2.90 21.31 -17.29
C TYR A 32 -3.46 19.90 -17.55
N ILE A 33 -3.72 19.11 -16.51
CA ILE A 33 -4.35 17.79 -16.60
C ILE A 33 -5.86 17.92 -16.92
N CYS A 34 -6.39 19.15 -16.95
CA CYS A 34 -7.78 19.44 -17.26
C CYS A 34 -8.72 18.66 -16.33
N ILE A 35 -8.56 18.82 -15.01
CA ILE A 35 -9.55 18.32 -14.05
C ILE A 35 -10.40 19.48 -13.50
N PRO A 36 -11.70 19.57 -13.82
CA PRO A 36 -12.55 20.71 -13.46
C PRO A 36 -13.03 20.68 -12.00
N LEU A 37 -12.13 20.50 -11.03
CA LEU A 37 -12.50 20.47 -9.60
C LEU A 37 -13.03 21.81 -9.11
N VAL A 38 -12.45 22.92 -9.59
CA VAL A 38 -12.81 24.27 -9.12
C VAL A 38 -14.15 24.71 -9.70
N SER A 39 -14.39 24.44 -10.98
CA SER A 39 -15.59 24.85 -11.73
C SER A 39 -16.81 23.95 -11.53
N ASN A 40 -16.67 22.85 -10.80
CA ASN A 40 -17.75 21.92 -10.49
C ASN A 40 -18.09 22.03 -8.98
N ASP A 41 -19.31 22.45 -8.69
CA ASP A 41 -19.87 22.60 -7.34
C ASP A 41 -20.71 21.38 -6.90
N LYS A 42 -20.85 20.36 -7.76
CA LYS A 42 -21.65 19.15 -7.53
C LYS A 42 -21.01 18.15 -6.55
N GLY A 43 -20.08 18.62 -5.71
CA GLY A 43 -19.37 17.80 -4.73
C GLY A 43 -18.34 16.85 -5.34
N SER A 44 -17.79 17.15 -6.52
CA SER A 44 -16.72 16.36 -7.15
C SER A 44 -15.40 16.45 -6.37
N LYS A 45 -14.68 15.34 -6.28
CA LYS A 45 -13.47 15.20 -5.44
C LYS A 45 -12.33 14.53 -6.20
N ALA A 46 -11.10 14.74 -5.71
CA ALA A 46 -9.93 13.99 -6.12
C ALA A 46 -9.21 13.39 -4.91
N ILE A 47 -8.86 12.11 -4.99
CA ILE A 47 -7.95 11.44 -4.06
C ILE A 47 -6.62 11.22 -4.76
N LEU A 48 -5.54 11.67 -4.14
CA LEU A 48 -4.20 11.55 -4.68
C LEU A 48 -3.38 10.65 -3.77
N ARG A 49 -2.64 9.71 -4.35
CA ARG A 49 -1.73 8.83 -3.61
C ARG A 49 -0.29 9.23 -3.86
N THR A 50 0.50 9.37 -2.79
CA THR A 50 1.94 9.60 -2.89
C THR A 50 2.71 8.77 -1.86
N ARG A 51 3.99 8.52 -2.13
CA ARG A 51 4.92 7.91 -1.16
C ARG A 51 5.62 8.96 -0.29
N GLU A 52 5.55 10.22 -0.68
CA GLU A 52 6.37 11.28 -0.10
C GLU A 52 5.50 12.39 0.44
N GLN A 53 5.59 12.63 1.74
CA GLN A 53 4.86 13.72 2.39
C GLN A 53 5.12 15.03 1.64
N LYS A 54 6.39 15.36 1.35
CA LYS A 54 6.83 16.64 0.75
C LYS A 54 6.11 17.06 -0.53
N VAL A 55 5.45 16.14 -1.25
CA VAL A 55 4.57 16.48 -2.38
C VAL A 55 3.46 17.46 -1.97
N TRP A 56 3.07 17.47 -0.68
CA TRP A 56 2.10 18.41 -0.10
C TRP A 56 2.45 19.88 -0.27
N LYS A 57 3.74 20.22 -0.34
CA LYS A 57 4.15 21.63 -0.49
C LYS A 57 3.81 22.19 -1.87
N TYR A 58 3.61 21.31 -2.85
CA TYR A 58 3.42 21.67 -4.24
C TYR A 58 1.94 21.59 -4.61
N ILE A 59 1.25 20.53 -4.16
CA ILE A 59 -0.19 20.38 -4.36
C ILE A 59 -0.90 20.99 -3.15
N ARG A 60 -1.73 22.03 -3.35
CA ARG A 60 -2.58 22.58 -2.28
C ARG A 60 -3.70 21.59 -1.95
N TYR A 61 -3.35 20.55 -1.20
CA TYR A 61 -4.32 19.65 -0.59
C TYR A 61 -5.13 20.40 0.45
N GLU A 62 -6.45 20.26 0.45
CA GLU A 62 -7.27 20.79 1.54
C GLU A 62 -7.31 19.81 2.72
N HIS A 63 -7.06 18.52 2.47
CA HIS A 63 -7.00 17.50 3.52
C HIS A 63 -5.91 16.46 3.21
N MET A 64 -5.09 16.14 4.21
CA MET A 64 -3.95 15.23 4.09
C MET A 64 -4.02 14.17 5.15
N VAL A 65 -3.96 12.90 4.74
CA VAL A 65 -4.02 11.76 5.64
C VAL A 65 -2.81 10.85 5.45
N GLN A 66 -2.22 10.44 6.55
CA GLN A 66 -1.12 9.47 6.58
C GLN A 66 -1.68 8.06 6.78
N LEU A 67 -1.15 7.12 5.99
CA LEU A 67 -1.30 5.69 6.24
C LEU A 67 0.03 5.15 6.75
N ASP A 68 0.03 4.75 8.01
CA ASP A 68 1.18 4.25 8.75
C ASP A 68 1.38 2.75 8.58
N VAL A 69 2.60 2.30 8.91
CA VAL A 69 2.94 0.88 9.00
C VAL A 69 2.16 0.22 10.14
N MET A 70 2.01 -1.10 10.05
CA MET A 70 1.42 -1.92 11.12
C MET A 70 2.27 -1.84 12.38
N ASP A 71 1.62 -1.91 13.54
CA ASP A 71 2.31 -2.13 14.81
C ASP A 71 2.78 -3.60 14.96
N GLU A 72 3.58 -3.89 15.98
CA GLU A 72 4.17 -5.23 16.18
C GLU A 72 3.12 -6.33 16.34
N ASP A 73 1.98 -6.03 16.98
CA ASP A 73 0.91 -6.99 17.20
C ASP A 73 0.20 -7.32 15.87
N GLU A 74 -0.10 -6.29 15.08
CA GLU A 74 -0.70 -6.43 13.75
C GLU A 74 0.22 -7.16 12.76
N GLU A 75 1.51 -6.82 12.80
CA GLU A 75 2.54 -7.46 11.99
C GLU A 75 2.63 -8.97 12.30
N TRP A 76 2.68 -9.33 13.59
CA TRP A 76 2.70 -10.73 13.99
C TRP A 76 1.42 -11.47 13.60
N ASN A 77 0.25 -10.86 13.82
CA ASN A 77 -1.03 -11.47 13.45
C ASN A 77 -1.10 -11.76 11.95
N LEU A 78 -0.72 -10.80 11.10
CA LEU A 78 -0.68 -10.99 9.66
C LEU A 78 0.33 -12.07 9.23
N PHE A 79 1.49 -12.09 9.88
CA PHE A 79 2.52 -13.09 9.64
C PHE A 79 2.03 -14.50 9.99
N ASN A 80 1.46 -14.69 11.18
CA ASN A 80 1.00 -15.99 11.66
C ASN A 80 -0.17 -16.55 10.82
N MET A 81 -1.11 -15.70 10.38
CA MET A 81 -2.17 -16.13 9.45
C MET A 81 -1.62 -16.69 8.14
N ASN A 82 -0.44 -16.22 7.73
CA ASN A 82 0.22 -16.66 6.51
C ASN A 82 1.14 -17.87 6.72
N GLU A 83 1.30 -18.39 7.94
CA GLU A 83 2.19 -19.52 8.23
C GLU A 83 1.48 -20.71 8.86
N ASN A 84 0.40 -20.45 9.61
CA ASN A 84 -0.33 -21.47 10.36
C ASN A 84 0.61 -22.25 11.30
N LEU A 85 1.35 -21.51 12.15
CA LEU A 85 2.33 -22.06 13.11
C LEU A 85 1.66 -22.67 14.37
N ASP A 86 0.34 -22.86 14.35
CA ASP A 86 -0.40 -23.41 15.47
C ASP A 86 0.08 -24.83 15.77
N GLY A 87 0.67 -25.02 16.96
CA GLY A 87 1.23 -26.29 17.41
C GLY A 87 2.73 -26.47 17.16
N ASP A 88 3.42 -25.50 16.56
CA ASP A 88 4.88 -25.51 16.45
C ASP A 88 5.57 -25.27 17.81
N SER A 89 6.85 -25.66 17.89
CA SER A 89 7.63 -25.48 19.12
C SER A 89 7.79 -23.99 19.47
N PRO A 90 7.84 -23.62 20.77
CA PRO A 90 8.05 -22.24 21.21
C PRO A 90 9.27 -21.57 20.58
N LYS A 91 10.33 -22.36 20.31
CA LYS A 91 11.57 -21.90 19.68
C LYS A 91 11.40 -21.52 18.20
N ILE A 92 10.48 -22.17 17.48
CA ILE A 92 10.15 -21.80 16.10
C ILE A 92 9.33 -20.51 16.11
N ILE A 93 8.36 -20.40 17.02
CA ILE A 93 7.52 -19.21 17.18
C ILE A 93 8.39 -17.98 17.51
N GLU A 94 9.35 -18.12 18.43
CA GLU A 94 10.28 -17.04 18.80
C GLU A 94 11.06 -16.51 17.57
N VAL A 95 11.68 -17.40 16.78
CA VAL A 95 12.40 -17.00 15.57
C VAL A 95 11.46 -16.42 14.51
N ALA A 96 10.25 -16.95 14.38
CA ALA A 96 9.25 -16.42 13.44
C ALA A 96 8.82 -15.00 13.83
N MET A 97 8.65 -14.71 15.12
CA MET A 97 8.36 -13.36 15.62
C MET A 97 9.52 -12.39 15.31
N GLU A 98 10.78 -12.82 15.48
CA GLU A 98 11.94 -12.00 15.10
C GLU A 98 11.93 -11.70 13.59
N VAL A 99 11.67 -12.70 12.75
CA VAL A 99 11.55 -12.52 11.29
C VAL A 99 10.41 -11.58 10.92
N ALA A 100 9.27 -11.68 11.61
CA ALA A 100 8.14 -10.79 11.40
C ALA A 100 8.56 -9.33 11.69
N LYS A 101 9.14 -9.04 12.86
CA LYS A 101 9.63 -7.70 13.23
C LYS A 101 10.63 -7.11 12.24
N GLU A 102 11.40 -7.95 11.57
CA GLU A 102 12.35 -7.53 10.54
C GLU A 102 11.67 -6.97 9.27
N CYS A 103 10.39 -7.26 9.05
CA CYS A 103 9.59 -6.77 7.92
C CYS A 103 9.13 -5.31 8.06
N GLY A 104 9.18 -4.74 9.27
CA GLY A 104 8.96 -3.31 9.52
C GLY A 104 7.52 -2.85 9.31
N GLY A 105 6.54 -3.70 9.64
CA GLY A 105 5.12 -3.39 9.62
C GLY A 105 4.52 -3.23 8.22
N LEU A 106 5.21 -3.72 7.17
CA LEU A 106 4.77 -3.56 5.79
C LEU A 106 4.11 -4.83 5.25
N PRO A 107 2.81 -4.81 4.89
CA PRO A 107 2.12 -5.98 4.33
C PRO A 107 2.84 -6.59 3.12
N LEU A 108 3.43 -5.74 2.27
CA LEU A 108 4.17 -6.18 1.08
C LEU A 108 5.48 -6.93 1.41
N ALA A 109 6.03 -6.76 2.61
CA ALA A 109 7.18 -7.52 3.10
C ALA A 109 6.73 -8.77 3.86
N ILE A 110 5.76 -8.60 4.77
CA ILE A 110 5.25 -9.61 5.69
C ILE A 110 4.68 -10.81 4.93
N VAL A 111 3.68 -10.58 4.07
CA VAL A 111 2.92 -11.67 3.42
C VAL A 111 3.79 -12.55 2.52
N PRO A 112 4.63 -11.99 1.62
CA PRO A 112 5.47 -12.83 0.77
C PRO A 112 6.56 -13.57 1.54
N LEU A 113 7.14 -12.96 2.58
CA LEU A 113 8.19 -13.59 3.35
C LEU A 113 7.65 -14.73 4.21
N ALA A 114 6.54 -14.50 4.92
CA ALA A 114 5.80 -15.51 5.66
C ALA A 114 5.60 -16.73 4.75
N ARG A 115 4.80 -16.59 3.69
CA ARG A 115 4.47 -17.68 2.75
C ARG A 115 5.69 -18.43 2.18
N ALA A 116 6.83 -17.76 2.03
CA ALA A 116 8.06 -18.37 1.54
C ALA A 116 8.77 -19.25 2.59
N LEU A 117 8.61 -18.92 3.87
CA LEU A 117 9.13 -19.66 5.02
C LEU A 117 8.18 -20.75 5.51
N ARG A 118 6.94 -20.78 5.01
CA ARG A 118 5.96 -21.83 5.31
C ARG A 118 6.52 -23.23 5.17
N GLY A 119 6.41 -24.00 6.25
CA GLY A 119 6.84 -25.41 6.32
C GLY A 119 8.37 -25.59 6.20
N LYS A 120 9.18 -24.54 6.35
CA LYS A 120 10.64 -24.64 6.36
C LYS A 120 11.15 -24.97 7.77
N ILE A 121 12.27 -25.68 7.81
CA ILE A 121 13.00 -25.98 9.06
C ILE A 121 13.57 -24.71 9.70
N ILE A 122 13.72 -24.70 11.03
CA ILE A 122 14.19 -23.56 11.84
C ILE A 122 15.49 -22.91 11.32
N ASN A 123 16.42 -23.67 10.73
CA ASN A 123 17.66 -23.10 10.20
C ASN A 123 17.41 -22.14 9.01
N ARG A 124 16.33 -22.36 8.24
CA ARG A 124 15.91 -21.43 7.18
C ARG A 124 15.34 -20.15 7.74
N TRP A 125 14.59 -20.23 8.84
CA TRP A 125 14.07 -19.08 9.57
C TRP A 125 15.21 -18.20 10.11
N LYS A 126 16.18 -18.82 10.80
CA LYS A 126 17.36 -18.11 11.31
C LYS A 126 18.18 -17.47 10.20
N LEU A 127 18.35 -18.16 9.08
CA LEU A 127 19.04 -17.63 7.90
C LEU A 127 18.30 -16.41 7.33
N ALA A 128 16.97 -16.47 7.26
CA ALA A 128 16.15 -15.37 6.80
C ALA A 128 16.27 -14.16 7.74
N CYS A 129 16.10 -14.38 9.05
CA CYS A 129 16.27 -13.35 10.07
C CYS A 129 17.63 -12.65 9.93
N HIS A 130 18.72 -13.41 9.96
CA HIS A 130 20.08 -12.88 9.88
C HIS A 130 20.31 -12.04 8.62
N LYS A 131 19.87 -12.53 7.46
CA LYS A 131 20.06 -11.81 6.19
C LYS A 131 19.23 -10.52 6.13
N ILE A 132 18.00 -10.49 6.65
CA ILE A 132 17.21 -9.24 6.69
C ILE A 132 17.84 -8.26 7.68
N SER A 133 18.19 -8.71 8.89
CA SER A 133 18.84 -7.86 9.89
C SER A 133 20.17 -7.29 9.38
N SER A 134 21.01 -8.11 8.73
CA SER A 134 22.30 -7.65 8.18
C SER A 134 22.14 -6.69 7.00
N SER A 135 21.03 -6.76 6.25
CA SER A 135 20.77 -5.84 5.15
C SER A 135 20.50 -4.40 5.60
N ARG A 136 20.06 -4.19 6.85
CA ARG A 136 19.91 -2.84 7.44
C ARG A 136 21.24 -2.08 7.44
N LEU A 137 22.36 -2.81 7.45
CA LEU A 137 23.72 -2.28 7.43
C LEU A 137 24.26 -2.01 6.01
N MET A 138 23.56 -2.46 4.96
CA MET A 138 24.00 -2.28 3.58
C MET A 138 23.56 -0.94 3.00
N ASN A 139 24.46 -0.24 2.31
CA ASN A 139 24.13 0.91 1.47
C ASN A 139 23.62 0.43 0.10
N ILE A 140 22.32 0.18 0.00
CA ILE A 140 21.66 0.01 -1.30
C ILE A 140 21.50 1.40 -1.91
N LYS A 141 22.27 1.70 -2.97
CA LYS A 141 22.37 3.04 -3.59
C LYS A 141 21.01 3.64 -3.99
N ASP A 142 20.01 2.80 -4.22
CA ASP A 142 18.69 3.20 -4.71
C ASP A 142 17.55 3.04 -3.67
N VAL A 143 17.87 2.68 -2.42
CA VAL A 143 16.86 2.47 -1.34
C VAL A 143 17.26 3.25 -0.08
N PRO A 144 16.76 4.49 0.09
CA PRO A 144 17.29 5.42 1.10
C PRO A 144 16.81 5.13 2.52
N LYS A 145 15.64 4.51 2.72
CA LYS A 145 15.06 4.28 4.05
C LYS A 145 15.24 2.83 4.52
N GLN A 146 15.60 2.64 5.79
CA GLN A 146 15.87 1.31 6.38
C GLN A 146 14.71 0.32 6.17
N ILE A 147 13.47 0.74 6.43
CA ILE A 147 12.28 -0.10 6.25
C ILE A 147 12.08 -0.51 4.77
N GLU A 148 12.47 0.34 3.80
CA GLU A 148 12.41 -0.04 2.37
C GLU A 148 13.48 -1.08 2.02
N LYS A 149 14.63 -1.09 2.71
CA LYS A 149 15.67 -2.12 2.55
C LYS A 149 15.20 -3.47 3.08
N SER A 150 14.62 -3.48 4.28
CA SER A 150 13.96 -4.67 4.84
C SER A 150 12.91 -5.23 3.89
N THR A 151 12.06 -4.36 3.32
CA THR A 151 11.05 -4.76 2.33
C THR A 151 11.66 -5.41 1.11
N TYR A 152 12.69 -4.79 0.53
CA TYR A 152 13.39 -5.32 -0.63
C TYR A 152 13.95 -6.72 -0.34
N MET A 153 14.58 -6.90 0.82
CA MET A 153 15.15 -8.19 1.21
C MET A 153 14.09 -9.25 1.48
N SER A 154 12.98 -8.91 2.14
CA SER A 154 11.85 -9.82 2.32
C SER A 154 11.31 -10.31 0.97
N LEU A 155 11.18 -9.40 -0.01
CA LEU A 155 10.76 -9.74 -1.37
C LEU A 155 11.80 -10.58 -2.13
N GLU A 156 13.08 -10.22 -2.05
CA GLU A 156 14.18 -10.97 -2.66
C GLU A 156 14.27 -12.39 -2.10
N MET A 157 14.09 -12.57 -0.79
CA MET A 157 14.04 -13.89 -0.17
C MET A 157 12.83 -14.69 -0.60
N SER A 158 11.67 -14.06 -0.62
CA SER A 158 10.45 -14.69 -1.11
C SER A 158 10.66 -15.19 -2.54
N TYR A 159 11.22 -14.34 -3.41
CA TYR A 159 11.55 -14.66 -4.79
C TYR A 159 12.56 -15.81 -4.90
N ASN A 160 13.66 -15.76 -4.16
CA ASN A 160 14.69 -16.81 -4.18
C ASN A 160 14.20 -18.15 -3.62
N ASN A 161 13.15 -18.14 -2.80
CA ASN A 161 12.50 -19.34 -2.27
C ASN A 161 11.43 -19.93 -3.22
N LEU A 162 11.05 -19.22 -4.28
CA LEU A 162 10.37 -19.83 -5.42
C LEU A 162 11.39 -20.81 -6.02
N GLY A 163 11.20 -22.12 -5.82
CA GLY A 163 12.09 -23.13 -6.38
C GLY A 163 12.23 -22.96 -7.90
N LYS A 164 13.13 -23.72 -8.55
CA LYS A 164 13.27 -23.78 -10.02
C LYS A 164 12.02 -24.35 -10.73
N GLN A 165 10.80 -24.06 -10.29
CA GLN A 165 9.67 -24.03 -11.19
C GLN A 165 10.03 -22.99 -12.24
N LYS A 166 10.50 -23.48 -13.38
CA LYS A 166 10.45 -22.73 -14.63
C LYS A 166 9.01 -22.23 -14.70
N THR A 167 8.78 -20.95 -14.45
CA THR A 167 7.59 -20.34 -15.02
C THR A 167 7.65 -20.70 -16.49
N PRO A 168 6.61 -21.32 -17.08
CA PRO A 168 6.51 -21.33 -18.52
C PRO A 168 6.64 -19.86 -18.92
N ILE A 169 7.74 -19.53 -19.59
CA ILE A 169 8.00 -18.22 -20.18
C ILE A 169 6.79 -18.00 -21.10
N GLY A 170 5.80 -17.23 -20.63
CA GLY A 170 4.48 -17.16 -21.27
C GLY A 170 3.26 -17.05 -20.36
N ILE A 171 3.37 -17.16 -19.03
CA ILE A 171 2.23 -16.77 -18.17
C ILE A 171 2.17 -15.24 -18.14
N ASN A 172 1.27 -14.67 -18.93
CA ASN A 172 0.89 -13.26 -18.87
C ASN A 172 0.19 -13.00 -17.53
N PHE A 173 0.97 -12.74 -16.47
CA PHE A 173 0.42 -12.25 -15.22
C PHE A 173 -0.16 -10.86 -15.48
N LYS A 174 -1.46 -10.78 -15.70
CA LYS A 174 -2.15 -9.50 -15.58
C LYS A 174 -1.85 -8.96 -14.18
N LYS A 175 -1.43 -7.70 -14.10
CA LYS A 175 -1.16 -6.99 -12.82
C LYS A 175 -2.32 -7.14 -11.81
N SER A 176 -3.55 -7.29 -12.30
CA SER A 176 -4.73 -7.61 -11.50
C SER A 176 -4.56 -8.89 -10.68
N ASN A 177 -4.02 -9.96 -11.27
CA ASN A 177 -3.95 -11.29 -10.68
C ASN A 177 -2.89 -11.38 -9.58
N ILE A 178 -1.78 -10.64 -9.70
CA ILE A 178 -0.78 -10.56 -8.62
C ILE A 178 -1.35 -9.76 -7.44
N ILE A 179 -2.04 -8.65 -7.73
CA ILE A 179 -2.67 -7.84 -6.67
C ILE A 179 -3.76 -8.65 -5.97
N GLU A 180 -4.59 -9.40 -6.71
CA GLU A 180 -5.62 -10.26 -6.17
C GLU A 180 -5.03 -11.44 -5.38
N PHE A 181 -3.95 -12.05 -5.85
CA PHE A 181 -3.21 -13.10 -5.13
C PHE A 181 -2.61 -12.61 -3.79
N LEU A 182 -2.19 -11.35 -3.75
CA LEU A 182 -1.73 -10.70 -2.52
C LEU A 182 -2.89 -10.17 -1.65
N ALA A 183 -4.07 -9.94 -2.21
CA ALA A 183 -5.18 -9.24 -1.54
C ALA A 183 -6.39 -10.11 -1.13
N SER A 184 -6.54 -11.34 -1.65
CA SER A 184 -7.82 -12.07 -1.62
C SER A 184 -8.06 -12.98 -0.41
N LYS A 185 -7.06 -13.28 0.44
CA LYS A 185 -7.25 -14.17 1.61
C LYS A 185 -6.75 -13.67 2.96
N ASP A 186 -5.83 -12.69 3.01
CA ASP A 186 -5.15 -12.30 4.25
C ASP A 186 -5.37 -10.82 4.62
N ARG A 187 -6.53 -10.28 4.22
CA ARG A 187 -6.81 -8.85 4.38
C ARG A 187 -7.28 -8.56 5.80
N ILE A 188 -6.33 -8.34 6.70
CA ILE A 188 -6.58 -7.69 7.99
C ILE A 188 -6.39 -6.18 7.77
N PRO A 189 -7.45 -5.35 7.87
CA PRO A 189 -7.27 -3.91 7.91
C PRO A 189 -6.43 -3.56 9.14
N SER A 190 -5.34 -2.80 8.97
CA SER A 190 -4.63 -2.27 10.13
C SER A 190 -5.47 -1.19 10.82
N LYS A 191 -5.14 -0.90 12.08
CA LYS A 191 -5.65 0.22 12.89
C LYS A 191 -5.46 1.52 12.14
N SER A 192 -4.26 1.75 11.60
CA SER A 192 -3.98 2.91 10.75
C SER A 192 -4.87 2.91 9.51
N SER A 193 -4.96 1.81 8.77
CA SER A 193 -5.83 1.71 7.59
C SER A 193 -7.30 2.04 7.90
N SER A 194 -7.81 1.55 9.04
CA SER A 194 -9.19 1.79 9.47
C SER A 194 -9.42 3.25 9.86
N ALA A 195 -8.48 3.86 10.58
CA ALA A 195 -8.52 5.27 10.94
C ALA A 195 -8.44 6.17 9.68
N THR A 196 -7.44 5.94 8.83
CA THR A 196 -7.25 6.66 7.55
C THR A 196 -8.48 6.51 6.66
N PHE A 197 -9.09 5.32 6.60
CA PHE A 197 -10.33 5.09 5.85
C PHE A 197 -11.45 6.03 6.31
N ASN A 198 -11.73 6.05 7.61
CA ASN A 198 -12.77 6.88 8.18
C ASN A 198 -12.49 8.38 7.97
N GLU A 199 -11.25 8.80 8.14
CA GLU A 199 -10.83 10.19 7.92
C GLU A 199 -11.05 10.61 6.45
N ILE A 200 -10.70 9.76 5.48
CA ILE A 200 -10.99 10.01 4.06
C ILE A 200 -12.52 10.09 3.83
N ILE A 201 -13.31 9.21 4.42
CA ILE A 201 -14.78 9.23 4.27
C ILE A 201 -15.38 10.52 4.82
N GLU A 202 -14.92 11.03 5.97
CA GLU A 202 -15.38 12.30 6.52
C GLU A 202 -14.96 13.49 5.64
N ALA A 203 -13.72 13.49 5.16
CA ALA A 203 -13.23 14.51 4.22
C ALA A 203 -13.99 14.51 2.88
N LEU A 204 -14.45 13.34 2.43
CA LEU A 204 -15.29 13.21 1.23
C LEU A 204 -16.69 13.82 1.41
N LYS A 205 -17.21 13.88 2.63
CA LYS A 205 -18.51 14.51 2.96
C LYS A 205 -18.40 16.04 3.10
N ASP A 206 -17.24 16.56 3.51
CA ASP A 206 -17.04 18.00 3.67
C ASP A 206 -17.04 18.72 2.31
N CYS A 207 -17.95 19.68 2.10
CA CYS A 207 -18.05 20.45 0.85
C CYS A 207 -16.83 21.35 0.59
N LYS A 208 -16.07 21.71 1.62
CA LYS A 208 -14.87 22.57 1.52
C LYS A 208 -13.64 21.83 1.01
N VAL A 209 -13.60 20.51 1.17
CA VAL A 209 -12.47 19.68 0.75
C VAL A 209 -12.67 19.23 -0.69
N LYS A 210 -11.74 19.50 -1.62
CA LYS A 210 -11.86 19.01 -3.02
C LYS A 210 -10.78 18.00 -3.38
N LYS A 211 -9.63 18.07 -2.74
CA LYS A 211 -8.43 17.27 -2.94
C LYS A 211 -8.01 16.68 -1.60
N ILE A 212 -7.99 15.35 -1.56
CA ILE A 212 -7.53 14.58 -0.41
C ILE A 212 -6.23 13.90 -0.82
N GLY A 213 -5.15 14.18 -0.09
CA GLY A 213 -3.90 13.46 -0.29
C GLY A 213 -3.74 12.32 0.71
N VAL A 214 -3.41 11.14 0.21
CA VAL A 214 -3.08 9.96 1.00
C VAL A 214 -1.62 9.65 0.81
N TRP A 215 -0.84 9.72 1.88
CA TRP A 215 0.59 9.47 1.84
C TRP A 215 1.02 8.41 2.85
N GLY A 216 2.20 7.84 2.65
CA GLY A 216 2.72 6.78 3.51
C GLY A 216 3.78 5.94 2.80
N MET A 217 4.37 5.00 3.51
CA MET A 217 5.48 4.20 3.00
C MET A 217 5.13 3.32 1.79
N GLY A 218 6.09 2.99 0.94
CA GLY A 218 5.89 1.99 -0.11
C GLY A 218 5.47 0.64 0.50
N GLY A 219 4.50 -0.05 -0.09
CA GLY A 219 4.05 -1.36 0.40
C GLY A 219 3.05 -1.35 1.57
N VAL A 220 2.73 -0.18 2.14
CA VAL A 220 1.84 -0.04 3.31
C VAL A 220 0.35 -0.30 3.01
N GLY A 221 -0.04 -0.38 1.73
CA GLY A 221 -1.43 -0.66 1.35
C GLY A 221 -2.28 0.54 0.89
N LYS A 222 -1.69 1.71 0.63
CA LYS A 222 -2.44 2.90 0.11
C LYS A 222 -3.38 2.59 -1.07
N THR A 223 -2.90 1.79 -2.03
CA THR A 223 -3.70 1.38 -3.20
C THR A 223 -4.91 0.56 -2.82
N THR A 224 -4.73 -0.31 -1.84
CA THR A 224 -5.73 -1.21 -1.30
C THR A 224 -6.80 -0.43 -0.55
N LEU A 225 -6.38 0.54 0.28
CA LEU A 225 -7.26 1.47 1.00
C LEU A 225 -8.12 2.33 0.07
N VAL A 226 -7.50 3.00 -0.90
CA VAL A 226 -8.25 3.91 -1.80
C VAL A 226 -9.23 3.15 -2.70
N LYS A 227 -8.97 1.87 -3.00
CA LYS A 227 -9.96 1.01 -3.66
C LYS A 227 -11.20 0.75 -2.79
N GLU A 228 -11.04 0.55 -1.48
CA GLU A 228 -12.19 0.43 -0.56
C GLU A 228 -12.97 1.73 -0.50
N VAL A 229 -12.27 2.87 -0.43
CA VAL A 229 -12.92 4.18 -0.44
C VAL A 229 -13.74 4.37 -1.71
N ASN A 230 -13.19 3.98 -2.86
CA ASN A 230 -13.91 4.04 -4.13
C ASN A 230 -15.19 3.18 -4.14
N MET A 231 -15.14 1.99 -3.54
CA MET A 231 -16.33 1.13 -3.40
C MET A 231 -17.41 1.83 -2.58
N LYS A 232 -17.03 2.40 -1.43
CA LYS A 232 -17.97 3.09 -0.52
C LYS A 232 -18.45 4.45 -1.06
N TRP A 233 -17.66 5.13 -1.88
CA TRP A 233 -18.07 6.39 -2.50
C TRP A 233 -19.31 6.22 -3.39
N ASN A 234 -19.41 5.10 -4.10
CA ASN A 234 -20.60 4.82 -4.90
C ASN A 234 -21.87 4.80 -4.03
N ASP A 235 -21.82 4.14 -2.87
CA ASP A 235 -22.91 4.09 -1.90
C ASP A 235 -23.26 5.50 -1.35
N LEU A 236 -22.27 6.37 -1.19
CA LEU A 236 -22.46 7.77 -0.77
C LEU A 236 -23.06 8.68 -1.85
N THR A 237 -23.14 8.20 -3.10
CA THR A 237 -23.68 8.96 -4.24
C THR A 237 -25.04 8.49 -4.72
N GLU A 238 -25.57 7.38 -4.18
CA GLU A 238 -26.89 6.82 -4.49
C GLU A 238 -28.00 7.30 -3.52
N LEU A 239 -27.71 8.30 -2.67
CA LEU A 239 -28.66 9.05 -1.84
C LEU A 239 -28.79 10.49 -2.36
#